data_AF-A0A2G9ZNI9-F1
#
_entry.id   AF-A0A2G9ZNI9-F1
#
_cell.length_a   1.000
_cell.length_b   1.000
_cell.length_c   1.000
_cell.angle_alpha   90.00
_cell.angle_beta   90.00
_cell.angle_gamma   90.00
#
_symmetry.space_group_name_H-M   'P 1'
#
loop_
_entity.id
_entity.type
_entity.pdbx_description
1 polymer ?
#
loop_
_entity_poly.entity_id
_entity_poly.type
_entity_poly.pdbx_seq_one_letter_code
_entity_poly.pdbx_strand_id
1 'polypeptide(L)'
;MENLADILKRKAAIKPPAYQWQDLALRIIKELGIPDFKRSAVFKICRDQHKNTIEKAMNETKELCQTGSKWQYFFKVMASLEELQKKTKEKKTENK
;
A
#
# COMPACT_ATOMS: atom_id res chain seq x y z
N MET A 1 -24.75 -33.69 13.13
CA MET A 1 -23.50 -33.21 13.77
C MET A 1 -22.82 -32.32 12.75
N GLU A 2 -22.99 -31.01 12.86
CA GLU A 2 -22.44 -30.05 11.87
C GLU A 2 -20.93 -29.96 12.06
N ASN A 3 -20.17 -30.18 10.99
CA ASN A 3 -18.72 -30.26 11.02
C ASN A 3 -18.14 -28.84 10.90
N LEU A 4 -17.23 -28.44 11.79
CA LEU A 4 -16.61 -27.11 11.79
C LEU A 4 -15.92 -26.77 10.46
N ALA A 5 -15.48 -27.81 9.72
CA ALA A 5 -14.93 -27.70 8.38
C ALA A 5 -15.93 -27.15 7.34
N ASP A 6 -17.23 -27.36 7.53
CA ASP A 6 -18.28 -26.89 6.62
C ASP A 6 -18.59 -25.40 6.83
N ILE A 7 -18.53 -24.93 8.08
CA ILE A 7 -18.71 -23.53 8.47
C ILE A 7 -17.60 -22.64 7.88
N LEU A 8 -16.37 -23.14 7.82
CA LEU A 8 -15.25 -22.41 7.22
C LEU A 8 -15.33 -22.31 5.68
N LYS A 9 -15.95 -23.28 5.01
CA LYS A 9 -16.15 -23.27 3.54
C LYS A 9 -17.24 -22.29 3.09
N ARG A 10 -18.20 -21.95 3.95
CA ARG A 10 -19.33 -21.05 3.63
C ARG A 10 -18.99 -19.56 3.67
N LYS A 11 -17.74 -19.19 3.96
CA LYS A 11 -17.27 -17.80 3.86
C LYS A 11 -17.03 -17.46 2.38
N ALA A 12 -18.11 -17.42 1.59
CA ALA A 12 -18.09 -16.70 0.33
C ALA A 12 -17.75 -15.25 0.69
N ALA A 13 -16.51 -14.85 0.40
CA ALA A 13 -16.05 -13.50 0.58
C ALA A 13 -16.82 -12.62 -0.41
N ILE A 14 -17.99 -12.13 0.02
CA ILE A 14 -18.70 -11.05 -0.64
C ILE A 14 -17.69 -9.91 -0.68
N LYS A 15 -17.07 -9.69 -1.85
CA LYS A 15 -16.07 -8.63 -2.00
C LYS A 15 -16.81 -7.33 -1.70
N PRO A 16 -16.45 -6.59 -0.64
CA PRO A 16 -17.04 -5.28 -0.39
C PRO A 16 -16.83 -4.42 -1.63
N PRO A 17 -17.65 -3.37 -1.87
CA PRO A 17 -17.47 -2.46 -2.99
C PRO A 17 -15.99 -2.08 -3.06
N ALA A 18 -15.32 -2.44 -4.15
CA ALA A 18 -13.88 -2.37 -4.26
C ALA A 18 -13.46 -0.90 -4.20
N TYR A 19 -13.11 -0.44 -2.99
CA TYR A 19 -12.60 0.90 -2.83
C TYR A 19 -11.34 1.03 -3.70
N GLN A 20 -11.24 2.10 -4.49
CA GLN A 20 -10.16 2.25 -5.48
C GLN A 20 -8.76 2.07 -4.87
N TRP A 21 -8.58 2.42 -3.59
CA TRP A 21 -7.32 2.24 -2.86
C TRP A 21 -7.00 0.77 -2.53
N GLN A 22 -8.01 -0.10 -2.36
CA GLN A 22 -7.81 -1.53 -2.16
C GLN A 22 -7.31 -2.19 -3.43
N ASP A 23 -7.92 -1.84 -4.56
CA ASP A 23 -7.51 -2.34 -5.88
C ASP A 23 -6.07 -1.89 -6.21
N LEU A 24 -5.74 -0.63 -5.90
CA LEU A 24 -4.39 -0.10 -5.99
C LEU A 24 -3.41 -0.87 -5.10
N ALA A 25 -3.76 -1.14 -3.84
CA ALA A 25 -2.91 -1.91 -2.93
C ALA A 25 -2.65 -3.33 -3.46
N LEU A 26 -3.69 -4.02 -3.94
CA LEU A 26 -3.56 -5.35 -4.52
C LEU A 26 -2.67 -5.35 -5.77
N ARG A 27 -2.80 -4.33 -6.62
CA ARG A 27 -1.94 -4.15 -7.79
C ARG A 27 -0.47 -3.98 -7.40
N ILE A 28 -0.18 -3.13 -6.41
CA ILE A 28 1.19 -2.89 -5.92
C ILE A 28 1.78 -4.17 -5.31
N ILE A 29 0.99 -4.88 -4.50
CA ILE A 29 1.42 -6.14 -3.88
C ILE A 29 1.86 -7.15 -4.94
N LYS A 30 1.09 -7.26 -6.03
CA LYS A 30 1.39 -8.17 -7.14
C LYS A 30 2.63 -7.72 -7.93
N GLU A 31 2.72 -6.44 -8.27
CA GLU A 31 3.78 -5.90 -9.14
C GLU A 31 5.15 -5.83 -8.45
N LEU A 32 5.19 -5.47 -7.17
CA LEU A 32 6.44 -5.34 -6.41
C LEU A 32 6.84 -6.62 -5.66
N GLY A 33 6.01 -7.66 -5.73
CA GLY A 33 6.25 -8.93 -5.04
C GLY A 33 6.28 -8.75 -3.52
N ILE A 34 5.29 -8.03 -2.97
CA ILE A 34 5.28 -7.70 -1.54
C ILE A 34 4.89 -8.94 -0.72
N PRO A 35 5.69 -9.34 0.29
CA PRO A 35 5.38 -10.51 1.11
C PRO A 35 4.18 -10.27 2.03
N ASP A 36 3.50 -11.35 2.42
CA ASP A 36 2.25 -11.31 3.19
C ASP A 36 2.31 -10.46 4.46
N PHE A 37 3.39 -10.55 5.22
CA PHE A 37 3.57 -9.80 6.47
C PHE A 37 3.65 -8.28 6.28
N LYS A 38 3.89 -7.78 5.06
CA LYS A 38 3.89 -6.35 4.73
C LYS A 38 2.61 -5.88 4.03
N ARG A 39 1.69 -6.79 3.68
CA ARG A 39 0.44 -6.42 2.98
C ARG A 39 -0.36 -5.39 3.77
N SER A 40 -0.52 -5.57 5.08
CA SER A 40 -1.24 -4.63 5.95
C SER A 40 -0.64 -3.22 5.90
N ALA A 41 0.69 -3.09 5.78
CA ALA A 41 1.34 -1.80 5.64
C ALA A 41 1.04 -1.13 4.29
N VAL A 42 1.00 -1.90 3.20
CA VAL A 42 0.61 -1.39 1.87
C VAL A 42 -0.83 -0.89 1.88
N PHE A 43 -1.75 -1.64 2.48
CA PHE A 43 -3.14 -1.21 2.60
C PHE A 43 -3.30 0.05 3.44
N LYS A 44 -2.52 0.21 4.51
CA LYS A 44 -2.50 1.44 5.30
C LYS A 44 -2.01 2.63 4.46
N ILE A 45 -0.87 2.48 3.80
CA ILE A 45 -0.31 3.52 2.92
C ILE A 45 -1.31 3.94 1.84
N CYS A 46 -1.95 2.96 1.17
CA CYS A 46 -2.90 3.26 0.11
C CYS A 46 -4.16 3.99 0.61
N ARG A 47 -4.50 3.84 1.89
CA ARG A 47 -5.63 4.51 2.52
C ARG A 47 -5.28 5.93 2.97
N ASP A 48 -4.11 6.12 3.56
CA ASP A 48 -3.66 7.40 4.14
C ASP A 48 -3.08 8.36 3.11
N GLN A 49 -2.49 7.84 2.02
CA GLN A 49 -1.80 8.64 1.00
C GLN A 49 -2.65 8.85 -0.26
N HIS A 50 -2.38 9.95 -0.95
CA HIS A 50 -3.07 10.24 -2.21
C HIS A 50 -2.61 9.28 -3.32
N LYS A 51 -3.56 8.79 -4.13
CA LYS A 51 -3.31 7.86 -5.23
C LYS A 51 -2.12 8.25 -6.12
N ASN A 52 -2.06 9.53 -6.50
CA ASN A 52 -1.00 10.04 -7.38
C ASN A 52 0.42 9.88 -6.78
N THR A 53 0.56 10.08 -5.46
CA THR A 53 1.84 9.89 -4.76
C THR A 53 2.29 8.44 -4.81
N ILE A 54 1.35 7.52 -4.61
CA ILE A 54 1.61 6.09 -4.59
C ILE A 54 1.99 5.59 -5.99
N GLU A 55 1.26 6.02 -7.02
CA GLU A 55 1.57 5.68 -8.41
C GLU A 55 2.94 6.20 -8.83
N LYS A 56 3.30 7.43 -8.43
CA LYS A 56 4.62 7.99 -8.67
C LYS A 56 5.72 7.15 -7.99
N ALA A 57 5.57 6.86 -6.70
CA ALA A 57 6.54 6.04 -5.96
C ALA A 57 6.68 4.63 -6.53
N MET A 58 5.58 4.05 -7.02
CA MET A 58 5.59 2.76 -7.71
C MET A 58 6.37 2.84 -9.02
N ASN A 59 6.16 3.87 -9.84
CA ASN A 59 6.90 4.06 -11.09
C ASN A 59 8.39 4.29 -10.83
N GLU A 60 8.75 5.17 -9.90
CA GLU A 60 10.15 5.41 -9.51
C GLU A 60 10.83 4.12 -9.03
N THR A 61 10.12 3.29 -8.26
CA THR A 61 10.63 1.98 -7.83
C THR A 61 10.87 1.05 -9.02
N LYS A 62 10.00 1.06 -10.03
CA LYS A 62 10.14 0.22 -11.22
C LYS A 62 11.31 0.66 -12.11
N GLU A 63 11.53 1.96 -12.23
CA GLU A 63 12.62 2.52 -13.04
C GLU A 63 13.98 2.30 -12.38
N LEU A 64 14.07 2.54 -11.06
CA LEU A 64 15.34 2.54 -10.33
C LEU A 64 15.76 1.14 -9.84
N CYS A 65 14.81 0.24 -9.62
CA CYS A 65 15.09 -1.10 -9.10
C CYS A 65 14.70 -2.18 -10.11
N GLN A 66 15.61 -2.45 -11.06
CA GLN A 66 15.44 -3.49 -12.07
C GLN A 66 15.72 -4.89 -11.51
N THR A 67 16.61 -5.00 -10.52
CA THR A 67 17.02 -6.25 -9.87
C THR A 67 17.00 -6.13 -8.34
N GLY A 68 16.47 -7.14 -7.64
CA GLY A 68 16.44 -7.21 -6.17
C GLY A 68 15.06 -6.91 -5.54
N SER A 69 15.06 -6.57 -4.25
CA SER A 69 13.85 -6.42 -3.43
C SER A 69 13.14 -5.08 -3.65
N LYS A 70 12.44 -4.96 -4.78
CA LYS A 70 11.67 -3.76 -5.18
C LYS A 70 10.77 -3.21 -4.07
N TRP A 71 10.13 -4.11 -3.30
CA TRP A 71 9.25 -3.72 -2.20
C TRP A 71 9.99 -2.92 -1.10
N GLN A 72 11.24 -3.23 -0.79
CA GLN A 72 12.01 -2.49 0.22
C GLN A 72 12.27 -1.05 -0.23
N TYR A 73 12.60 -0.88 -1.51
CA TYR A 73 12.81 0.44 -2.10
C TYR A 73 11.53 1.27 -2.09
N PHE A 74 10.39 0.66 -2.48
CA PHE A 74 9.10 1.32 -2.40
C PHE A 74 8.78 1.84 -1.00
N PHE A 75 8.99 1.03 0.04
CA PHE A 75 8.80 1.49 1.43
C PHE A 75 9.75 2.63 1.81
N LYS A 76 11.00 2.60 1.35
CA LYS A 76 11.96 3.69 1.58
C LYS A 76 11.50 4.99 0.93
N VAL A 77 11.08 4.95 -0.34
CA VAL A 77 10.55 6.12 -1.06
C VAL A 77 9.31 6.67 -0.35
N MET A 78 8.37 5.80 0.04
CA MET A 78 7.17 6.23 0.77
C MET A 78 7.50 6.84 2.13
N ALA A 79 8.47 6.31 2.87
CA ALA A 79 8.92 6.88 4.13
C ALA A 79 9.51 8.30 3.93
N SER A 80 10.38 8.47 2.93
CA SER A 80 10.96 9.78 2.61
C SER A 80 9.91 10.79 2.15
N LEU A 81 8.89 10.36 1.39
CA LEU A 81 7.78 11.22 0.99
C LEU A 81 6.93 11.65 2.20
N GLU A 82 6.68 10.75 3.15
CA GLU A 82 5.95 11.09 4.38
C GLU A 82 6.71 12.14 5.21
N GLU A 83 8.03 12.03 5.32
CA GLU A 83 8.87 13.03 6.00
C GLU A 83 8.81 14.41 5.32
N LEU A 84 8.85 14.45 3.98
CA LEU A 84 8.73 15.70 3.23
C LEU A 84 7.34 16.34 3.40
N GLN A 85 6.28 15.54 3.44
CA GLN A 85 4.93 16.02 3.70
C GLN A 85 4.80 16.62 5.11
N LYS A 86 5.42 16.02 6.13
CA LYS A 86 5.43 16.55 7.50
C LYS A 86 6.11 17.93 7.54
N LYS A 87 7.32 18.03 6.98
CA LYS A 87 8.08 19.30 6.91
C LYS A 87 7.30 20.41 6.20
N THR A 88 6.55 20.07 5.16
CA THR A 88 5.75 21.04 4.39
C THR A 88 4.55 21.55 5.19
N LYS A 89 3.94 20.70 6.02
CA LYS A 89 2.84 21.10 6.91
C LYS A 89 3.34 21.99 8.05
N GLU A 90 4.47 21.66 8.66
CA GLU A 90 5.08 22.43 9.77
C GLU A 90 5.42 23.87 9.34
N LYS A 91 6.07 24.03 8.17
CA LYS A 91 6.38 25.37 7.62
C LYS A 91 5.15 26.23 7.33
N LYS A 92 3.99 25.60 7.07
CA LYS A 92 2.74 26.32 6.76
C LYS A 92 2.03 26.82 8.03
N THR A 93 2.30 26.19 9.16
CA THR A 93 1.75 26.58 10.47
C THR A 93 2.56 27.70 11.13
N GLU A 94 3.88 27.74 10.87
CA GLU A 94 4.78 28.75 11.45
C GLU A 94 4.70 30.14 10.77
N ASN A 95 4.09 30.20 9.58
CA ASN A 95 3.97 31.42 8.78
C ASN A 95 2.57 32.08 8.84
N LYS A 96 1.76 31.72 9.85
CA LYS A 96 0.40 32.22 10.08
C LYS A 96 0.31 32.99 11.38
#